data_AF-A0A9D4Q6D7-F1
#
_entry.id   AF-A0A9D4Q6D7-F1
#
_cell.length_a   1.000
_cell.length_b   1.000
_cell.length_c   1.000
_cell.angle_alpha   90.00
_cell.angle_beta   90.00
_cell.angle_gamma   90.00
#
_symmetry.space_group_name_H-M   'P 1'
#
loop_
_entity.id
_entity.type
_entity.pdbx_description
1 polymer ?
#
loop_
_entity_poly.entity_id
_entity_poly.type
_entity_poly.pdbx_seq_one_letter_code
_entity_poly.pdbx_strand_id
1 'polypeptide(L)'
;MALKRYRTAVTIAIIGAMSCVGTVLFALTVTRDRHRSAAADCNSTSCQDSRTEAAARSSVREATECRSFYDFVCSRHRHGRPLLYQQAARALVTKVNASLSSFPALSEAFLRGSCPSHYVLLGLDHYRACVGGNSPPTKWEQVARLLRRLGLAGWPLAKAQRLDRSPWDLAGVLDFNLGVFPLVRLSLRRHYGRVTLQMDRTPLPLRIHQLSVPPPRDLVSYLRIVESALSMLQGGGGASDKDTGMYRNAAAAIVEFEQSLERAQPRDAFVYGARLIRLGDLPRSRHWDWPEYVAIVRDDTTLLTRANLTLLVHEPEQLALATEILGNTSAAVLFNYLGYRTLTHLAPLLPPEAHFLLQLAPWADSGAVTAVSRLSAAPRSSEPARADLLRRSEAW
;
A
#
# COMPACT_ATOMS: atom_id res chain seq x y z
N MET A 1 31.05 31.77 -9.28
CA MET A 1 29.90 30.83 -9.37
C MET A 1 28.89 30.95 -8.22
N ALA A 2 29.30 31.35 -7.00
CA ALA A 2 28.39 31.52 -5.86
C ALA A 2 27.32 32.63 -6.05
N LEU A 3 27.68 33.76 -6.68
CA LEU A 3 26.75 34.88 -6.91
C LEU A 3 25.56 34.54 -7.84
N LYS A 4 25.76 33.60 -8.79
CA LYS A 4 24.70 33.14 -9.71
C LYS A 4 23.69 32.24 -9.00
N ARG A 5 24.14 31.40 -8.06
CA ARG A 5 23.27 30.54 -7.26
C ARG A 5 22.45 31.33 -6.24
N TYR A 6 23.02 32.39 -5.66
CA TYR A 6 22.30 33.27 -4.73
C TYR A 6 21.18 34.06 -5.43
N ARG A 7 21.42 34.60 -6.63
CA ARG A 7 20.35 35.25 -7.42
C ARG A 7 19.21 34.30 -7.77
N THR A 8 19.49 33.04 -8.08
CA THR A 8 18.46 32.07 -8.43
C THR A 8 17.60 31.70 -7.21
N ALA A 9 18.22 31.51 -6.04
CA ALA A 9 17.51 31.23 -4.79
C ALA A 9 16.64 32.41 -4.32
N VAL A 10 17.14 33.66 -4.43
CA VAL A 10 16.36 34.86 -4.11
C VAL A 10 15.20 35.05 -5.09
N THR A 11 15.38 34.74 -6.38
CA THR A 11 14.30 34.85 -7.37
C THR A 11 13.20 33.80 -7.10
N ILE A 12 13.57 32.56 -6.74
CA ILE A 12 12.60 31.51 -6.37
C ILE A 12 11.88 31.87 -5.07
N ALA A 13 12.58 32.45 -4.08
CA ALA A 13 11.96 32.91 -2.84
C ALA A 13 10.99 34.08 -3.07
N ILE A 14 11.34 35.02 -3.95
CA ILE A 14 10.45 36.14 -4.33
C ILE A 14 9.25 35.65 -5.14
N ILE A 15 9.43 34.69 -6.06
CA ILE A 15 8.31 34.08 -6.81
C ILE A 15 7.42 33.26 -5.86
N GLY A 16 7.99 32.53 -4.91
CA GLY A 16 7.23 31.80 -3.88
C GLY A 16 6.47 32.75 -2.95
N ALA A 17 7.08 33.85 -2.53
CA ALA A 17 6.44 34.88 -1.71
C ALA A 17 5.35 35.63 -2.49
N MET A 18 5.59 35.97 -3.76
CA MET A 18 4.59 36.58 -4.66
C MET A 18 3.45 35.60 -5.00
N SER A 19 3.72 34.29 -5.06
CA SER A 19 2.68 33.26 -5.23
C SER A 19 1.85 33.10 -3.97
N CYS A 20 2.46 33.13 -2.78
CA CYS A 20 1.74 33.09 -1.50
C CYS A 20 0.92 34.36 -1.28
N VAL A 21 1.51 35.54 -1.51
CA VAL A 21 0.83 36.83 -1.47
C VAL A 21 -0.23 36.91 -2.56
N GLY A 22 0.00 36.34 -3.73
CA GLY A 22 -0.97 36.19 -4.81
C GLY A 22 -2.13 35.28 -4.43
N THR A 23 -1.91 34.13 -3.81
CA THR A 23 -2.99 33.25 -3.32
C THR A 23 -3.73 33.83 -2.11
N VAL A 24 -3.05 34.58 -1.25
CA VAL A 24 -3.68 35.24 -0.10
C VAL A 24 -4.44 36.48 -0.56
N LEU A 25 -3.91 37.27 -1.50
CA LEU A 25 -4.63 38.38 -2.12
C LEU A 25 -5.76 37.89 -3.03
N PHE A 26 -5.61 36.74 -3.70
CA PHE A 26 -6.70 36.10 -4.46
C PHE A 26 -7.76 35.54 -3.52
N ALA A 27 -7.38 34.90 -2.41
CA ALA A 27 -8.32 34.49 -1.37
C ALA A 27 -9.00 35.69 -0.70
N LEU A 28 -8.28 36.80 -0.49
CA LEU A 28 -8.81 38.04 0.09
C LEU A 28 -9.65 38.84 -0.91
N THR A 29 -9.36 38.82 -2.21
CA THR A 29 -10.17 39.48 -3.25
C THR A 29 -11.40 38.64 -3.61
N VAL A 30 -11.28 37.31 -3.67
CA VAL A 30 -12.43 36.40 -3.82
C VAL A 30 -13.34 36.44 -2.59
N THR A 31 -12.80 36.64 -1.38
CA THR A 31 -13.64 36.87 -0.19
C THR A 31 -14.19 38.30 -0.13
N ARG A 32 -13.46 39.32 -0.62
CA ARG A 32 -13.93 40.72 -0.63
C ARG A 32 -14.98 41.00 -1.72
N ASP A 33 -14.91 40.34 -2.89
CA ASP A 33 -15.97 40.37 -3.91
C ASP A 33 -17.18 39.51 -3.51
N ARG A 34 -16.98 38.43 -2.74
CA ARG A 34 -18.08 37.70 -2.10
C ARG A 34 -18.75 38.47 -0.97
N HIS A 35 -18.03 39.34 -0.27
CA HIS A 35 -18.62 40.18 0.80
C HIS A 35 -19.21 41.50 0.30
N ARG A 36 -18.79 42.01 -0.87
CA ARG A 36 -19.45 43.15 -1.54
C ARG A 36 -20.69 42.77 -2.33
N SER A 37 -20.84 41.49 -2.67
CA SER A 37 -22.13 40.90 -3.02
C SER A 37 -22.91 40.61 -1.73
N ALA A 38 -23.27 41.65 -1.00
CA ALA A 38 -24.21 41.52 0.09
C ALA A 38 -25.53 40.93 -0.46
N ALA A 39 -25.97 39.83 0.15
CA ALA A 39 -27.37 39.42 0.20
C ALA A 39 -28.08 39.12 -1.13
N ALA A 40 -27.44 38.39 -2.04
CA ALA A 40 -28.20 37.48 -2.91
C ALA A 40 -28.22 36.12 -2.21
N ASP A 41 -29.33 35.76 -1.57
CA ASP A 41 -29.50 34.44 -1.00
C ASP A 41 -29.33 33.39 -2.09
N CYS A 42 -28.20 32.69 -2.06
CA CYS A 42 -27.96 31.59 -2.96
C CYS A 42 -28.91 30.45 -2.57
N ASN A 43 -30.03 30.35 -3.28
CA ASN A 43 -31.07 29.34 -3.10
C ASN A 43 -30.83 28.05 -3.91
N SER A 44 -29.67 27.91 -4.55
CA SER A 44 -29.32 26.62 -5.16
C SER A 44 -29.19 25.55 -4.07
N THR A 45 -29.58 24.32 -4.40
CA THR A 45 -29.45 23.17 -3.49
C THR A 45 -28.01 23.02 -2.98
N SER A 46 -27.01 23.16 -3.86
CA SER A 46 -25.60 23.15 -3.46
C SER A 46 -25.24 24.22 -2.42
N CYS A 47 -25.83 25.43 -2.53
CA CYS A 47 -25.59 26.49 -1.55
C CYS A 47 -26.32 26.25 -0.23
N GLN A 48 -27.54 25.70 -0.28
CA GLN A 48 -28.29 25.34 0.92
C GLN A 48 -27.62 24.17 1.67
N ASP A 49 -27.13 23.16 0.94
CA ASP A 49 -26.35 22.05 1.50
C ASP A 49 -25.03 22.54 2.12
N SER A 50 -24.31 23.44 1.43
CA SER A 50 -23.08 24.03 1.96
C SER A 50 -23.34 24.90 3.20
N ARG A 51 -24.46 25.65 3.22
CA ARG A 51 -24.87 26.49 4.35
C ARG A 51 -25.31 25.66 5.55
N THR A 52 -26.09 24.60 5.35
CA THR A 52 -26.50 23.69 6.43
C THR A 52 -25.30 22.96 7.01
N GLU A 53 -24.35 22.54 6.19
CA GLU A 53 -23.12 21.92 6.65
C GLU A 53 -22.20 22.92 7.39
N ALA A 54 -22.08 24.16 6.92
CA ALA A 54 -21.32 25.22 7.59
C ALA A 54 -21.98 25.68 8.90
N ALA A 55 -23.31 25.83 8.94
CA ALA A 55 -24.08 26.19 10.12
C ALA A 55 -24.07 25.07 11.18
N ALA A 56 -24.06 23.80 10.75
CA ALA A 56 -23.86 22.67 11.66
C ALA A 56 -22.45 22.64 12.27
N ARG A 57 -21.44 23.21 11.60
CA ARG A 57 -20.04 23.25 12.08
C ARG A 57 -19.76 24.41 13.05
N SER A 58 -20.43 25.56 12.94
CA SER A 58 -20.12 26.79 13.69
C SER A 58 -20.73 26.92 15.09
N SER A 59 -21.43 25.90 15.61
CA SER A 59 -22.18 26.04 16.88
C SER A 59 -21.37 25.85 18.17
N VAL A 60 -20.03 25.75 18.13
CA VAL A 60 -19.17 25.70 19.33
C VAL A 60 -18.48 27.06 19.48
N ARG A 61 -19.12 27.97 20.20
CA ARG A 61 -18.80 29.40 20.26
C ARG A 61 -17.59 29.79 21.13
N GLU A 62 -16.85 28.84 21.71
CA GLU A 62 -15.82 29.16 22.71
C GLU A 62 -14.38 29.22 22.18
N ALA A 63 -14.10 28.70 20.97
CA ALA A 63 -12.80 28.90 20.33
C ALA A 63 -12.84 30.18 19.49
N THR A 64 -12.02 31.17 19.80
CA THR A 64 -11.86 32.34 18.93
C THR A 64 -11.01 31.96 17.71
N GLU A 65 -11.45 32.34 16.50
CA GLU A 65 -10.76 32.10 15.22
C GLU A 65 -9.26 32.46 15.28
N CYS A 66 -8.94 33.52 16.03
CA CYS A 66 -7.61 34.08 16.17
C CYS A 66 -6.68 33.31 17.12
N ARG A 67 -7.19 32.38 17.95
CA ARG A 67 -6.35 31.56 18.86
C ARG A 67 -5.93 30.24 18.23
N SER A 68 -6.85 29.57 17.53
CA SER A 68 -6.59 28.32 16.83
C SER A 68 -7.67 28.13 15.78
N PHE A 69 -7.35 28.49 14.53
CA PHE A 69 -8.25 28.30 13.39
C PHE A 69 -8.64 26.82 13.21
N TYR A 70 -7.71 25.90 13.49
CA TYR A 70 -7.99 24.47 13.44
C TYR A 70 -9.07 24.06 14.44
N ASP A 71 -8.97 24.52 15.70
CA ASP A 71 -9.98 24.20 16.72
C ASP A 71 -11.30 24.90 16.43
N PHE A 72 -11.28 26.14 15.94
CA PHE A 72 -12.50 26.82 15.52
C PHE A 72 -13.28 26.03 14.46
N VAL A 73 -12.59 25.49 13.45
CA VAL A 73 -13.22 24.74 12.36
C VAL A 73 -13.53 23.28 12.74
N CYS A 74 -12.73 22.64 13.61
CA CYS A 74 -12.80 21.19 13.88
C CYS A 74 -13.27 20.80 15.30
N SER A 75 -13.47 21.74 16.23
CA SER A 75 -13.70 21.48 17.68
C SER A 75 -14.95 20.67 18.02
N ARG A 76 -16.08 20.88 17.33
CA ARG A 76 -17.33 20.13 17.60
C ARG A 76 -17.18 18.61 17.42
N HIS A 77 -16.16 18.18 16.67
CA HIS A 77 -15.90 16.77 16.40
C HIS A 77 -14.89 16.16 17.39
N ARG A 78 -14.24 16.98 18.23
CA ARG A 78 -13.25 16.53 19.21
C ARG A 78 -13.88 15.89 20.45
N HIS A 79 -15.09 16.30 20.82
CA HIS A 79 -15.76 15.86 22.06
C HIS A 79 -16.73 14.68 21.87
N GLY A 80 -16.78 14.05 20.69
CA GLY A 80 -17.73 12.96 20.44
C GLY A 80 -17.22 11.76 19.64
N ARG A 81 -16.26 11.91 18.69
CA ARG A 81 -15.80 10.79 17.84
C ARG A 81 -14.36 11.00 17.31
N PRO A 82 -13.56 9.94 17.07
CA PRO A 82 -12.15 10.07 16.70
C PRO A 82 -11.91 10.60 15.27
N LEU A 83 -11.06 11.63 15.14
CA LEU A 83 -10.31 12.15 13.97
C LEU A 83 -11.05 12.25 12.60
N LEU A 84 -11.52 13.46 12.30
CA LEU A 84 -12.25 13.91 11.10
C LEU A 84 -11.59 13.59 9.73
N TYR A 85 -10.28 13.73 9.58
CA TYR A 85 -9.63 13.53 8.27
C TYR A 85 -9.75 12.08 7.80
N GLN A 86 -9.54 11.14 8.72
CA GLN A 86 -9.75 9.72 8.43
C GLN A 86 -11.23 9.41 8.16
N GLN A 87 -12.17 10.08 8.85
CA GLN A 87 -13.60 9.84 8.63
C GLN A 87 -14.12 10.41 7.31
N ALA A 88 -13.70 11.61 6.89
CA ALA A 88 -14.11 12.21 5.62
C ALA A 88 -13.51 11.45 4.43
N ALA A 89 -12.22 11.09 4.50
CA ALA A 89 -11.59 10.21 3.51
C ALA A 89 -12.29 8.84 3.47
N ARG A 90 -12.59 8.24 4.63
CA ARG A 90 -13.38 6.99 4.70
C ARG A 90 -14.79 7.16 4.14
N ALA A 91 -15.48 8.26 4.38
CA ALA A 91 -16.82 8.51 3.86
C ALA A 91 -16.82 8.65 2.34
N LEU A 92 -15.83 9.34 1.77
CA LEU A 92 -15.64 9.43 0.32
C LEU A 92 -15.32 8.05 -0.27
N VAL A 93 -14.38 7.31 0.32
CA VAL A 93 -14.05 5.93 -0.10
C VAL A 93 -15.28 5.03 -0.01
N THR A 94 -16.10 5.17 1.04
CA THR A 94 -17.34 4.39 1.20
C THR A 94 -18.35 4.73 0.11
N LYS A 95 -18.53 6.02 -0.22
CA LYS A 95 -19.40 6.44 -1.32
C LYS A 95 -18.89 5.93 -2.67
N VAL A 96 -17.59 6.04 -2.93
CA VAL A 96 -16.97 5.50 -4.15
C VAL A 96 -17.15 3.98 -4.23
N ASN A 97 -16.95 3.25 -3.14
CA ASN A 97 -17.16 1.81 -3.09
C ASN A 97 -18.65 1.43 -3.32
N ALA A 98 -19.59 2.22 -2.82
CA ALA A 98 -21.02 2.04 -3.10
C ALA A 98 -21.34 2.25 -4.60
N SER A 99 -20.73 3.26 -5.22
CA SER A 99 -20.84 3.48 -6.66
C SER A 99 -20.18 2.35 -7.47
N LEU A 100 -19.01 1.87 -7.04
CA LEU A 100 -18.31 0.76 -7.71
C LEU A 100 -19.03 -0.58 -7.54
N SER A 101 -19.73 -0.79 -6.43
CA SER A 101 -20.52 -2.02 -6.21
C SER A 101 -21.86 -2.03 -6.95
N SER A 102 -22.40 -0.85 -7.28
CA SER A 102 -23.58 -0.73 -8.16
C SER A 102 -23.22 -0.72 -9.65
N PHE A 103 -21.97 -0.38 -10.01
CA PHE A 103 -21.48 -0.32 -11.38
C PHE A 103 -21.68 -1.60 -12.21
N PRO A 104 -21.46 -2.83 -11.71
CA PRO A 104 -21.67 -4.05 -12.48
C PRO A 104 -23.11 -4.19 -13.00
N ALA A 105 -24.11 -3.98 -12.14
CA ALA A 105 -25.52 -4.05 -12.54
C ALA A 105 -25.88 -2.97 -13.58
N LEU A 106 -25.34 -1.76 -13.42
CA LEU A 106 -25.53 -0.68 -14.38
C LEU A 106 -24.85 -1.00 -15.71
N SER A 107 -23.61 -1.45 -15.69
CA SER A 107 -22.84 -1.80 -16.88
C SER A 107 -23.51 -2.92 -17.66
N GLU A 108 -24.00 -3.98 -17.01
CA GLU A 108 -24.71 -5.08 -17.69
C GLU A 108 -25.97 -4.61 -18.42
N ALA A 109 -26.69 -3.62 -17.88
CA ALA A 109 -27.83 -3.01 -18.55
C ALA A 109 -27.40 -2.20 -19.80
N PHE A 110 -26.31 -1.43 -19.71
CA PHE A 110 -25.76 -0.66 -20.83
C PHE A 110 -25.10 -1.53 -21.92
N LEU A 111 -24.48 -2.64 -21.53
CA LEU A 111 -23.75 -3.55 -22.42
C LEU A 111 -24.67 -4.47 -23.24
N ARG A 112 -25.95 -4.60 -22.89
CA ARG A 112 -26.95 -5.34 -23.70
C ARG A 112 -27.29 -4.63 -25.02
N GLY A 113 -26.98 -3.34 -25.17
CA GLY A 113 -27.27 -2.55 -26.38
C GLY A 113 -26.04 -2.07 -27.16
N SER A 114 -24.82 -2.26 -26.64
CA SER A 114 -23.59 -1.70 -27.21
C SER A 114 -22.45 -2.72 -27.11
N CYS A 115 -21.58 -2.82 -28.14
CA CYS A 115 -20.36 -3.63 -28.04
C CYS A 115 -19.43 -3.05 -26.95
N PRO A 116 -19.27 -3.72 -25.79
CA PRO A 116 -18.39 -3.24 -24.73
C PRO A 116 -16.95 -3.17 -25.23
N SER A 117 -16.16 -2.24 -24.71
CA SER A 117 -14.71 -2.39 -24.83
C SER A 117 -14.27 -3.64 -24.07
N HIS A 118 -13.31 -4.38 -24.63
CA HIS A 118 -12.76 -5.60 -24.03
C HIS A 118 -12.31 -5.40 -22.57
N TYR A 119 -11.81 -4.21 -22.23
CA TYR A 119 -11.37 -3.86 -20.87
C TYR A 119 -12.52 -3.75 -19.86
N VAL A 120 -13.71 -3.32 -20.28
CA VAL A 120 -14.89 -3.28 -19.40
C VAL A 120 -15.33 -4.70 -19.04
N LEU A 121 -15.35 -5.61 -20.03
CA LEU A 121 -15.66 -7.02 -19.78
C LEU A 121 -14.64 -7.67 -18.84
N LEU A 122 -13.34 -7.46 -19.09
CA LEU A 122 -12.29 -7.97 -18.23
C LEU A 122 -12.43 -7.48 -16.77
N GLY A 123 -12.72 -6.19 -16.59
CA GLY A 123 -12.95 -5.59 -15.28
C GLY A 123 -14.18 -6.17 -14.56
N LEU A 124 -15.27 -6.39 -15.29
CA LEU A 124 -16.48 -7.02 -14.74
C LEU A 124 -16.26 -8.48 -14.36
N ASP A 125 -15.54 -9.24 -15.17
CA ASP A 125 -15.22 -10.63 -14.85
C ASP A 125 -14.30 -10.72 -13.63
N HIS A 126 -13.31 -9.83 -13.50
CA HIS A 126 -12.48 -9.73 -12.29
C HIS A 126 -13.30 -9.35 -11.05
N TYR A 127 -14.20 -8.38 -11.19
CA TYR A 127 -15.09 -7.98 -10.11
C TYR A 127 -15.98 -9.14 -9.67
N ARG A 128 -16.61 -9.85 -10.62
CA ARG A 128 -17.45 -11.02 -10.34
C ARG A 128 -16.65 -12.16 -9.71
N ALA A 129 -15.42 -12.40 -10.15
CA ALA A 129 -14.56 -13.40 -9.53
C ALA A 129 -14.21 -13.05 -8.07
N CYS A 130 -14.11 -11.75 -7.76
CA CYS A 130 -13.79 -11.25 -6.42
C CYS A 130 -15.01 -11.20 -5.48
N VAL A 131 -16.16 -10.71 -5.98
CA VAL A 131 -17.39 -10.49 -5.19
C VAL A 131 -18.35 -11.68 -5.25
N GLY A 132 -18.33 -12.42 -6.36
CA GLY A 132 -19.18 -13.58 -6.59
C GLY A 132 -18.75 -14.73 -5.70
N GLY A 133 -19.43 -14.87 -4.55
CA GLY A 133 -19.30 -15.97 -3.60
C GLY A 133 -19.68 -17.37 -4.14
N ASN A 134 -19.68 -17.57 -5.45
CA ASN A 134 -19.87 -18.86 -6.12
C ASN A 134 -18.55 -19.58 -6.41
N SER A 135 -17.41 -18.87 -6.34
CA SER A 135 -16.11 -19.52 -6.34
C SER A 135 -15.88 -20.16 -4.97
N PRO A 136 -15.54 -21.46 -4.89
CA PRO A 136 -15.17 -22.06 -3.61
C PRO A 136 -14.00 -21.27 -3.01
N PRO A 137 -13.94 -21.10 -1.68
CA PRO A 137 -12.83 -20.42 -1.04
C PRO A 137 -11.52 -21.04 -1.52
N THR A 138 -10.51 -20.20 -1.75
CA THR A 138 -9.16 -20.68 -2.11
C THR A 138 -8.77 -21.78 -1.13
N LYS A 139 -8.30 -22.91 -1.66
CA LYS A 139 -7.79 -24.01 -0.83
C LYS A 139 -6.27 -23.89 -0.71
N TRP A 140 -5.70 -24.34 0.41
CA TRP A 140 -4.25 -24.38 0.60
C TRP A 140 -3.52 -25.18 -0.49
N GLU A 141 -4.16 -26.18 -1.10
CA GLU A 141 -3.61 -26.90 -2.26
C GLU A 141 -3.37 -25.99 -3.48
N GLN A 142 -4.27 -25.02 -3.72
CA GLN A 142 -4.12 -24.05 -4.80
C GLN A 142 -2.96 -23.10 -4.50
N VAL A 143 -2.85 -22.64 -3.25
CA VAL A 143 -1.74 -21.80 -2.77
C VAL A 143 -0.41 -22.57 -2.90
N ALA A 144 -0.35 -23.83 -2.45
CA ALA A 144 0.84 -24.66 -2.56
C ALA A 144 1.26 -24.89 -4.01
N ARG A 145 0.32 -25.05 -4.95
CA ARG A 145 0.61 -25.11 -6.39
C ARG A 145 1.19 -23.79 -6.92
N LEU A 146 0.63 -22.66 -6.50
CA LEU A 146 1.16 -21.34 -6.86
C LEU A 146 2.58 -21.16 -6.34
N LEU A 147 2.82 -21.42 -5.06
CA LEU A 147 4.15 -21.32 -4.44
C LEU A 147 5.17 -22.23 -5.14
N ARG A 148 4.77 -23.46 -5.50
CA ARG A 148 5.64 -24.36 -6.28
C ARG A 148 6.04 -23.76 -7.63
N ARG A 149 5.10 -23.14 -8.36
CA ARG A 149 5.38 -22.47 -9.64
C ARG A 149 6.33 -21.27 -9.49
N LEU A 150 6.27 -20.61 -8.34
CA LEU A 150 7.16 -19.49 -8.00
C LEU A 150 8.53 -19.92 -7.48
N GLY A 151 8.80 -21.23 -7.38
CA GLY A 151 10.06 -21.74 -6.82
C GLY A 151 10.10 -21.78 -5.29
N LEU A 152 8.95 -21.64 -4.61
CA LEU A 152 8.76 -21.77 -3.17
C LEU A 152 8.22 -23.17 -2.80
N ALA A 153 8.60 -24.19 -3.56
CA ALA A 153 8.21 -25.57 -3.28
C ALA A 153 8.81 -26.03 -1.95
N GLY A 154 7.98 -26.60 -1.07
CA GLY A 154 8.44 -27.07 0.24
C GLY A 154 8.78 -25.95 1.23
N TRP A 155 8.38 -24.69 0.95
CA TRP A 155 8.45 -23.61 1.92
C TRP A 155 7.46 -23.88 3.09
N PRO A 156 7.84 -23.58 4.34
CA PRO A 156 9.10 -22.98 4.77
C PRO A 156 10.25 -23.99 4.83
N LEU A 157 11.48 -23.50 4.61
CA LEU A 157 12.70 -24.30 4.58
C LEU A 157 13.28 -24.52 5.99
N ALA A 158 13.80 -25.73 6.22
CA ALA A 158 14.64 -26.00 7.38
C ALA A 158 16.02 -25.33 7.24
N LYS A 159 16.67 -24.98 8.37
CA LYS A 159 17.94 -24.22 8.41
C LYS A 159 19.08 -24.77 7.53
N ALA A 160 19.11 -26.09 7.29
CA ALA A 160 20.18 -26.75 6.53
C ALA A 160 19.84 -27.00 5.05
N GLN A 161 18.62 -26.69 4.61
CA GLN A 161 18.19 -26.98 3.25
C GLN A 161 18.85 -26.00 2.29
N ARG A 162 19.78 -26.51 1.47
CA ARG A 162 20.34 -25.78 0.34
C ARG A 162 19.34 -25.86 -0.81
N LEU A 163 19.06 -24.72 -1.41
CA LEU A 163 18.40 -24.66 -2.70
C LEU A 163 19.47 -24.41 -3.77
N ASP A 164 19.27 -24.96 -4.96
CA ASP A 164 20.14 -24.75 -6.13
C ASP A 164 19.96 -23.35 -6.75
N ARG A 165 19.33 -22.44 -6.02
CA ARG A 165 18.97 -21.09 -6.43
C ARG A 165 19.48 -20.10 -5.38
N SER A 166 19.73 -18.87 -5.81
CA SER A 166 20.10 -17.77 -4.93
C SER A 166 18.87 -17.00 -4.40
N PRO A 167 18.95 -16.36 -3.22
CA PRO A 167 17.84 -15.57 -2.70
C PRO A 167 17.42 -14.41 -3.61
N TRP A 168 18.38 -13.74 -4.27
CA TRP A 168 18.09 -12.63 -5.19
C TRP A 168 17.37 -13.08 -6.47
N ASP A 169 17.69 -14.28 -6.98
CA ASP A 169 17.01 -14.86 -8.15
C ASP A 169 15.54 -15.14 -7.83
N LEU A 170 15.28 -15.79 -6.69
CA LEU A 170 13.91 -16.02 -6.25
C LEU A 170 13.15 -14.71 -6.03
N ALA A 171 13.76 -13.72 -5.38
CA ALA A 171 13.13 -12.42 -5.17
C ALA A 171 12.78 -11.74 -6.50
N GLY A 172 13.68 -11.79 -7.49
CA GLY A 172 13.43 -11.27 -8.82
C GLY A 172 12.24 -11.93 -9.50
N VAL A 173 12.13 -13.26 -9.42
CA VAL A 173 10.99 -14.02 -9.95
C VAL A 173 9.69 -13.63 -9.25
N LEU A 174 9.69 -13.52 -7.91
CA LEU A 174 8.51 -13.10 -7.15
C LEU A 174 8.06 -11.69 -7.53
N ASP A 175 8.99 -10.78 -7.75
CA ASP A 175 8.69 -9.39 -8.07
C ASP A 175 8.24 -9.19 -9.51
N PHE A 176 8.82 -9.94 -10.45
CA PHE A 176 8.36 -9.97 -11.83
C PHE A 176 6.92 -10.50 -11.95
N ASN A 177 6.62 -11.61 -11.28
CA ASN A 177 5.32 -12.28 -11.42
C ASN A 177 4.22 -11.68 -10.56
N LEU A 178 4.54 -11.22 -9.35
CA LEU A 178 3.54 -10.80 -8.35
C LEU A 178 3.72 -9.35 -7.86
N GLY A 179 4.88 -8.71 -8.11
CA GLY A 179 5.15 -7.38 -7.59
C GLY A 179 5.22 -7.30 -6.06
N VAL A 180 5.79 -8.33 -5.40
CA VAL A 180 5.90 -8.40 -3.93
C VAL A 180 6.82 -7.31 -3.37
N PHE A 181 7.93 -7.04 -4.07
CA PHE A 181 8.99 -6.10 -3.74
C PHE A 181 9.47 -6.22 -2.28
N PRO A 182 9.95 -7.40 -1.83
CA PRO A 182 10.15 -7.71 -0.42
C PRO A 182 11.21 -6.85 0.28
N LEU A 183 12.11 -6.22 -0.48
CA LEU A 183 13.18 -5.36 0.06
C LEU A 183 13.13 -3.95 -0.58
N VAL A 184 13.16 -3.89 -1.91
CA VAL A 184 13.14 -2.65 -2.68
C VAL A 184 12.09 -2.71 -3.77
N ARG A 185 11.38 -1.61 -3.98
CA ARG A 185 10.42 -1.47 -5.06
C ARG A 185 11.10 -0.89 -6.28
N LEU A 186 11.04 -1.63 -7.38
CA LEU A 186 11.46 -1.14 -8.69
C LEU A 186 10.28 -0.47 -9.38
N SER A 187 10.48 0.73 -9.89
CA SER A 187 9.44 1.40 -10.68
C SER A 187 10.03 2.29 -11.78
N LEU A 188 9.29 2.44 -12.88
CA LEU A 188 9.61 3.39 -13.93
C LEU A 188 8.82 4.68 -13.67
N ARG A 189 9.53 5.77 -13.39
CA ARG A 189 8.91 7.08 -13.13
C ARG A 189 9.67 8.19 -13.84
N ARG A 190 8.99 9.31 -14.08
CA ARG A 190 9.63 10.50 -14.64
C ARG A 190 10.51 11.18 -13.59
N HIS A 191 11.77 11.39 -13.91
CA HIS A 191 12.73 12.18 -13.15
C HIS A 191 13.32 13.25 -14.07
N TYR A 192 13.08 14.53 -13.77
CA TYR A 192 13.41 15.66 -14.64
C TYR A 192 12.97 15.48 -16.10
N GLY A 193 11.75 14.98 -16.31
CA GLY A 193 11.15 14.79 -17.64
C GLY A 193 11.57 13.51 -18.38
N ARG A 194 12.52 12.73 -17.86
CA ARG A 194 12.95 11.44 -18.45
C ARG A 194 12.38 10.28 -17.67
N VAL A 195 11.96 9.21 -18.35
CA VAL A 195 11.57 7.96 -17.68
C VAL A 195 12.84 7.27 -17.19
N THR A 196 12.94 7.10 -15.87
CA THR A 196 14.11 6.52 -15.21
C THR A 196 13.64 5.36 -14.33
N LEU A 197 14.43 4.28 -14.31
CA LEU A 197 14.24 3.20 -13.36
C LEU A 197 14.62 3.68 -11.96
N GLN A 198 13.73 3.51 -10.99
CA GLN A 198 13.91 3.97 -9.62
C GLN A 198 13.87 2.80 -8.66
N MET A 199 14.76 2.82 -7.67
CA MET A 199 14.77 1.93 -6.52
C MET A 199 14.24 2.70 -5.31
N ASP A 200 13.00 2.38 -4.95
CA ASP A 200 12.33 2.88 -3.75
C ASP A 200 12.44 1.86 -2.63
N ARG A 201 12.35 2.34 -1.40
CA ARG A 201 12.18 1.47 -0.24
C ARG A 201 10.78 0.86 -0.22
N THR A 202 10.67 -0.40 0.19
CA THR A 202 9.38 -1.03 0.50
C THR A 202 9.12 -1.02 2.02
N PRO A 203 7.89 -0.75 2.49
CA PRO A 203 7.55 -0.93 3.89
C PRO A 203 7.65 -2.41 4.32
N LEU A 204 8.35 -2.62 5.44
CA LEU A 204 8.49 -3.92 6.10
C LEU A 204 7.19 -4.26 6.84
N PRO A 205 6.75 -5.53 6.89
CA PRO A 205 5.55 -5.91 7.64
C PRO A 205 5.68 -5.62 9.15
N LEU A 206 6.88 -5.74 9.75
CA LEU A 206 7.14 -5.31 11.13
C LEU A 206 6.79 -3.83 11.33
N ARG A 207 7.16 -2.97 10.39
CA ARG A 207 6.86 -1.54 10.48
C ARG A 207 5.35 -1.29 10.41
N ILE A 208 4.66 -1.97 9.50
CA ILE A 208 3.19 -1.88 9.36
C ILE A 208 2.51 -2.35 10.65
N HIS A 209 2.96 -3.47 11.23
CA HIS A 209 2.49 -3.98 12.52
C HIS A 209 2.67 -2.94 13.63
N GLN A 210 3.87 -2.37 13.77
CA GLN A 210 4.16 -1.35 14.80
C GLN A 210 3.36 -0.06 14.63
N LEU A 211 2.91 0.27 13.42
CA LEU A 211 2.01 1.40 13.15
C LEU A 211 0.54 1.07 13.43
N SER A 212 0.17 -0.21 13.36
CA SER A 212 -1.20 -0.67 13.54
C SER A 212 -1.55 -1.00 15.00
N VAL A 213 -0.56 -1.39 15.81
CA VAL A 213 -0.76 -1.78 17.22
C VAL A 213 -0.42 -0.59 18.14
N PRO A 214 -1.33 -0.18 19.05
CA PRO A 214 -1.06 0.90 19.99
C PRO A 214 0.07 0.51 20.96
N PRO A 215 0.85 1.48 21.48
CA PRO A 215 1.92 1.20 22.44
C PRO A 215 1.39 0.49 23.71
N PRO A 216 2.17 -0.44 24.29
CA PRO A 216 3.54 -0.81 23.94
C PRO A 216 3.61 -1.71 22.70
N ARG A 217 4.60 -1.44 21.84
CA ARG A 217 4.86 -2.22 20.61
C ARG A 217 5.38 -3.60 20.98
N ASP A 218 4.49 -4.57 21.11
CA ASP A 218 4.85 -5.94 21.44
C ASP A 218 5.43 -6.66 20.22
N LEU A 219 6.67 -7.13 20.32
CA LEU A 219 7.32 -7.96 19.31
C LEU A 219 6.91 -9.42 19.42
N VAL A 220 6.42 -9.85 20.58
CA VAL A 220 5.96 -11.23 20.81
C VAL A 220 4.70 -11.51 19.99
N SER A 221 3.77 -10.55 19.93
CA SER A 221 2.59 -10.66 19.06
C SER A 221 2.96 -10.75 17.58
N TYR A 222 3.91 -9.94 17.10
CA TYR A 222 4.40 -10.02 15.72
C TYR A 222 5.06 -11.38 15.43
N LEU A 223 5.90 -11.87 16.35
CA LEU A 223 6.54 -13.17 16.22
C LEU A 223 5.51 -14.31 16.07
N ARG A 224 4.43 -14.29 16.85
CA ARG A 224 3.34 -15.28 16.74
C ARG A 224 2.62 -15.21 15.39
N ILE A 225 2.47 -14.01 14.81
CA ILE A 225 1.90 -13.83 13.48
C ILE A 225 2.80 -14.48 12.42
N VAL A 226 4.11 -14.23 12.48
CA VAL A 226 5.07 -14.85 11.55
C VAL A 226 5.09 -16.37 11.73
N GLU A 227 5.12 -16.87 12.96
CA GLU A 227 5.08 -18.30 13.28
C GLU A 227 3.81 -18.97 12.71
N SER A 228 2.65 -18.34 12.90
CA SER A 228 1.38 -18.84 12.38
C SER A 228 1.36 -18.85 10.85
N ALA A 229 2.00 -17.88 10.19
CA ALA A 229 2.12 -17.86 8.73
C ALA A 229 2.99 -19.01 8.19
N LEU A 230 4.06 -19.36 8.90
CA LEU A 230 4.97 -20.44 8.52
C LEU A 230 4.32 -21.82 8.65
N SER A 231 3.41 -22.02 9.61
CA SER A 231 2.78 -23.33 9.87
C SER A 231 1.60 -23.67 8.94
N MET A 232 1.04 -22.67 8.22
CA MET A 232 -0.20 -22.82 7.44
C MET A 232 -0.17 -23.85 6.31
N LEU A 233 0.97 -24.03 5.66
CA LEU A 233 1.06 -24.88 4.45
C LEU A 233 1.18 -26.37 4.78
N GLN A 234 1.24 -26.75 6.05
CA GLN A 234 1.29 -28.15 6.49
C GLN A 234 -0.07 -28.75 6.86
N GLY A 235 -1.18 -28.04 6.61
CA GLY A 235 -2.53 -28.49 6.93
C GLY A 235 -2.98 -29.74 6.17
N GLY A 236 -2.65 -30.92 6.73
CA GLY A 236 -3.17 -32.22 6.30
C GLY A 236 -2.71 -33.41 7.15
N GLY A 237 -1.59 -33.31 7.87
CA GLY A 237 -1.13 -34.33 8.82
C GLY A 237 -0.49 -33.65 10.02
N GLY A 238 -0.92 -34.00 11.23
CA GLY A 238 -0.60 -33.29 12.47
C GLY A 238 0.87 -32.87 12.57
N ALA A 239 1.08 -31.55 12.69
CA ALA A 239 2.41 -30.99 12.94
C ALA A 239 2.99 -31.67 14.19
N SER A 240 4.16 -32.28 14.03
CA SER A 240 4.91 -32.85 15.15
C SER A 240 5.37 -31.71 16.05
N ASP A 241 5.55 -31.96 17.35
CA ASP A 241 6.17 -30.97 18.28
C ASP A 241 7.53 -30.46 17.75
N LYS A 242 8.23 -31.28 16.95
CA LYS A 242 9.48 -30.89 16.28
C LYS A 242 9.27 -29.80 15.22
N ASP A 243 8.15 -29.81 14.52
CA ASP A 243 7.84 -28.83 13.46
C ASP A 243 7.49 -27.48 14.07
N THR A 244 6.77 -27.46 15.19
CA THR A 244 6.46 -26.25 15.97
C THR A 244 7.74 -25.51 16.40
N GLY A 245 8.72 -26.25 16.92
CA GLY A 245 10.03 -25.68 17.27
C GLY A 245 10.79 -25.11 16.06
N MET A 246 10.66 -25.75 14.89
CA MET A 246 11.27 -25.26 13.65
C MET A 246 10.66 -23.92 13.22
N TYR A 247 9.32 -23.80 13.18
CA TYR A 247 8.65 -22.57 12.76
C TYR A 247 8.94 -21.41 13.69
N ARG A 248 8.93 -21.65 15.00
CA ARG A 248 9.24 -20.61 15.97
C ARG A 248 10.65 -20.07 15.80
N ASN A 249 11.62 -20.94 15.54
CA ASN A 249 13.01 -20.54 15.28
C ASN A 249 13.16 -19.77 13.96
N ALA A 250 12.46 -20.19 12.90
CA ALA A 250 12.44 -19.50 11.62
C ALA A 250 11.75 -18.12 11.73
N ALA A 251 10.65 -18.04 12.46
CA ALA A 251 9.93 -16.80 12.75
C ALA A 251 10.81 -15.82 13.52
N ALA A 252 11.49 -16.28 14.59
CA ALA A 252 12.42 -15.45 15.36
C ALA A 252 13.53 -14.86 14.47
N ALA A 253 14.11 -15.68 13.58
CA ALA A 253 15.15 -15.23 12.66
C ALA A 253 14.63 -14.24 11.60
N ILE A 254 13.40 -14.40 11.11
CA ILE A 254 12.74 -13.41 10.24
C ILE A 254 12.53 -12.09 10.99
N VAL A 255 12.03 -12.13 12.22
CA VAL A 255 11.78 -10.93 13.04
C VAL A 255 13.09 -10.19 13.32
N GLU A 256 14.15 -10.91 13.68
CA GLU A 256 15.48 -10.33 13.91
C GLU A 256 16.06 -9.70 12.63
N PHE A 257 15.87 -10.36 11.48
CA PHE A 257 16.25 -9.82 10.18
C PHE A 257 15.50 -8.52 9.85
N GLU A 258 14.17 -8.49 10.00
CA GLU A 258 13.37 -7.27 9.78
C GLU A 258 13.74 -6.14 10.75
N GLN A 259 14.01 -6.45 12.01
CA GLN A 259 14.52 -5.46 12.97
C GLN A 259 15.87 -4.89 12.54
N SER A 260 16.77 -5.71 12.01
CA SER A 260 18.07 -5.27 11.53
C SER A 260 17.93 -4.33 10.34
N LEU A 261 17.04 -4.66 9.39
CA LEU A 261 16.67 -3.77 8.29
C LEU A 261 15.97 -2.48 8.78
N GLU A 262 15.19 -2.55 9.87
CA GLU A 262 14.54 -1.38 10.45
C GLU A 262 15.56 -0.43 11.12
N ARG A 263 16.52 -0.98 11.87
CA ARG A 263 17.59 -0.22 12.53
C ARG A 263 18.57 0.41 11.54
N ALA A 264 18.77 -0.22 10.39
CA ALA A 264 19.61 0.29 9.30
C ALA A 264 19.03 1.50 8.56
N GLN A 265 17.88 2.02 8.99
CA GLN A 265 17.28 3.20 8.37
C GLN A 265 17.99 4.48 8.82
N PRO A 266 18.45 5.32 7.87
CA PRO A 266 19.04 6.59 8.22
C PRO A 266 18.00 7.46 8.93
N ARG A 267 18.35 7.96 10.12
CA ARG A 267 17.48 8.87 10.89
C ARG A 267 17.28 10.21 10.19
N ASP A 268 18.22 10.58 9.32
CA ASP A 268 18.28 11.87 8.62
C ASP A 268 18.15 11.69 7.09
N ALA A 269 17.06 11.05 6.64
CA ALA A 269 16.79 10.81 5.22
C ALA A 269 16.81 12.07 4.33
N PHE A 270 16.70 13.26 4.92
CA PHE A 270 16.78 14.55 4.20
C PHE A 270 18.18 14.91 3.70
N VAL A 271 19.25 14.38 4.30
CA VAL A 271 20.64 14.81 4.00
C VAL A 271 21.23 14.08 2.79
N TYR A 272 20.78 12.85 2.52
CA TYR A 272 21.43 11.93 1.58
C TYR A 272 20.58 11.57 0.35
N GLY A 273 19.68 12.48 -0.05
CA GLY A 273 18.62 12.26 -1.04
C GLY A 273 19.02 11.60 -2.38
N ALA A 274 18.01 11.26 -3.17
CA ALA A 274 18.11 10.37 -4.33
C ALA A 274 19.31 10.63 -5.25
N ARG A 275 20.01 9.54 -5.64
CA ARG A 275 21.22 9.57 -6.48
C ARG A 275 21.07 8.68 -7.71
N LEU A 276 21.59 9.14 -8.84
CA LEU A 276 21.77 8.30 -10.02
C LEU A 276 23.02 7.43 -9.84
N ILE A 277 22.83 6.12 -9.86
CA ILE A 277 23.89 5.12 -9.71
C ILE A 277 23.88 4.24 -10.97
N ARG A 278 25.04 3.79 -11.43
CA ARG A 278 25.10 2.84 -12.56
C ARG A 278 24.69 1.46 -12.07
N LEU A 279 24.03 0.69 -12.93
CA LEU A 279 23.59 -0.66 -12.58
C LEU A 279 24.76 -1.52 -12.09
N GLY A 280 25.91 -1.47 -12.77
CA GLY A 280 27.11 -2.23 -12.39
C GLY A 280 27.75 -1.81 -11.07
N ASP A 281 27.50 -0.57 -10.61
CA ASP A 281 28.08 0.01 -9.38
C ASP A 281 27.19 -0.24 -8.15
N LEU A 282 26.04 -0.91 -8.32
CA LEU A 282 25.20 -1.30 -7.19
C LEU A 282 25.95 -2.28 -6.27
N PRO A 283 25.71 -2.20 -4.95
CA PRO A 283 26.43 -3.03 -3.99
C PRO A 283 26.14 -4.52 -4.20
N ARG A 284 27.06 -5.38 -3.78
CA ARG A 284 26.90 -6.84 -3.89
C ARG A 284 27.33 -7.49 -2.58
N SER A 285 26.73 -8.62 -2.27
CA SER A 285 27.14 -9.46 -1.14
C SER A 285 27.07 -10.93 -1.52
N ARG A 286 27.50 -11.80 -0.59
CA ARG A 286 27.47 -13.26 -0.77
C ARG A 286 26.08 -13.80 -1.15
N HIS A 287 25.03 -13.17 -0.62
CA HIS A 287 23.65 -13.63 -0.75
C HIS A 287 22.76 -12.66 -1.51
N TRP A 288 23.32 -11.62 -2.13
CA TRP A 288 22.54 -10.66 -2.89
C TRP A 288 23.34 -9.96 -4.00
N ASP A 289 22.82 -9.99 -5.22
CA ASP A 289 23.34 -9.25 -6.38
C ASP A 289 22.22 -8.36 -6.94
N TRP A 290 22.27 -7.05 -6.66
CA TRP A 290 21.26 -6.11 -7.14
C TRP A 290 21.22 -5.97 -8.67
N PRO A 291 22.35 -5.88 -9.40
CA PRO A 291 22.34 -5.91 -10.86
C PRO A 291 21.54 -7.07 -11.45
N GLU A 292 21.83 -8.30 -11.00
CA GLU A 292 21.15 -9.52 -11.45
C GLU A 292 19.66 -9.49 -11.09
N TYR A 293 19.35 -9.11 -9.85
CA TYR A 293 17.96 -8.94 -9.41
C TYR A 293 17.19 -7.95 -10.30
N VAL A 294 17.75 -6.79 -10.62
CA VAL A 294 17.11 -5.80 -11.51
C VAL A 294 16.89 -6.37 -12.91
N ALA A 295 17.86 -7.11 -13.45
CA ALA A 295 17.75 -7.75 -14.76
C ALA A 295 16.60 -8.75 -14.80
N ILE A 296 16.43 -9.56 -13.75
CA ILE A 296 15.34 -10.53 -13.62
C ILE A 296 13.98 -9.83 -13.51
N VAL A 297 13.85 -8.80 -12.65
CA VAL A 297 12.58 -8.07 -12.50
C VAL A 297 12.16 -7.35 -13.78
N ARG A 298 13.12 -7.00 -14.64
CA ARG A 298 12.86 -6.38 -15.95
C ARG A 298 12.70 -7.38 -17.08
N ASP A 299 12.94 -8.67 -16.82
CA ASP A 299 13.04 -9.72 -17.83
C ASP A 299 13.94 -9.30 -19.01
N ASP A 300 15.09 -8.68 -18.69
CA ASP A 300 16.03 -8.14 -19.67
C ASP A 300 17.48 -8.34 -19.18
N THR A 301 18.09 -9.45 -19.58
CA THR A 301 19.49 -9.77 -19.27
C THR A 301 20.47 -8.86 -20.00
N THR A 302 20.04 -8.18 -21.08
CA THR A 302 20.91 -7.23 -21.80
C THR A 302 21.25 -6.01 -20.95
N LEU A 303 20.48 -5.73 -19.88
CA LEU A 303 20.78 -4.67 -18.93
C LEU A 303 22.15 -4.85 -18.27
N LEU A 304 22.60 -6.09 -18.04
CA LEU A 304 23.88 -6.40 -17.41
C LEU A 304 25.07 -6.04 -18.31
N THR A 305 24.88 -6.15 -19.64
CA THR A 305 25.90 -5.77 -20.62
C THR A 305 25.97 -4.26 -20.87
N ARG A 306 24.96 -3.49 -20.45
CA ARG A 306 24.90 -2.04 -20.65
C ARG A 306 25.63 -1.30 -19.54
N ALA A 307 26.93 -1.07 -19.74
CA ALA A 307 27.81 -0.38 -18.78
C ALA A 307 27.31 1.02 -18.32
N ASN A 308 26.51 1.71 -19.14
CA ASN A 308 26.06 3.08 -18.88
C ASN A 308 24.61 3.17 -18.35
N LEU A 309 23.93 2.05 -18.10
CA LEU A 309 22.57 2.10 -17.56
C LEU A 309 22.61 2.68 -16.15
N THR A 310 21.89 3.79 -15.94
CA THR A 310 21.74 4.42 -14.63
C THR A 310 20.32 4.28 -14.10
N LEU A 311 20.22 4.22 -12.79
CA LEU A 311 18.99 4.09 -12.04
C LEU A 311 19.03 5.04 -10.85
N LEU A 312 17.87 5.58 -10.51
CA LEU A 312 17.71 6.52 -9.40
C LEU A 312 17.47 5.73 -8.12
N VAL A 313 18.44 5.74 -7.21
CA VAL A 313 18.31 5.13 -5.88
C VAL A 313 17.93 6.22 -4.90
N HIS A 314 16.76 6.11 -4.27
CA HIS A 314 16.29 7.14 -3.34
C HIS A 314 17.07 7.18 -2.03
N GLU A 315 17.44 6.01 -1.51
CA GLU A 315 18.18 5.86 -0.25
C GLU A 315 19.42 4.96 -0.45
N PRO A 316 20.51 5.47 -1.05
CA PRO A 316 21.66 4.64 -1.43
C PRO A 316 22.44 4.09 -0.23
N GLU A 317 22.49 4.83 0.88
CA GLU A 317 23.15 4.37 2.12
C GLU A 317 22.38 3.24 2.78
N GLN A 318 21.03 3.34 2.79
CA GLN A 318 20.18 2.25 3.26
C GLN A 318 20.36 1.01 2.38
N LEU A 319 20.47 1.17 1.06
CA LEU A 319 20.72 0.06 0.14
C LEU A 319 22.06 -0.63 0.44
N ALA A 320 23.12 0.14 0.72
CA ALA A 320 24.41 -0.41 1.10
C ALA A 320 24.36 -1.20 2.41
N LEU A 321 23.77 -0.63 3.47
CA LEU A 321 23.60 -1.30 4.77
C LEU A 321 22.71 -2.54 4.67
N ALA A 322 21.63 -2.47 3.90
CA ALA A 322 20.78 -3.64 3.62
C ALA A 322 21.57 -4.74 2.92
N THR A 323 22.47 -4.39 2.00
CA THR A 323 23.31 -5.37 1.29
C THR A 323 24.27 -6.11 2.22
N GLU A 324 24.83 -5.40 3.19
CA GLU A 324 25.67 -5.99 4.24
C GLU A 324 24.85 -6.95 5.13
N ILE A 325 23.67 -6.52 5.59
CA ILE A 325 22.76 -7.36 6.38
C ILE A 325 22.38 -8.62 5.61
N LEU A 326 22.06 -8.51 4.32
CA LEU A 326 21.75 -9.66 3.45
C LEU A 326 22.96 -10.60 3.34
N GLY A 327 24.18 -10.06 3.24
CA GLY A 327 25.40 -10.85 3.19
C GLY A 327 25.69 -11.65 4.47
N ASN A 328 25.34 -11.08 5.63
CA ASN A 328 25.53 -11.69 6.95
C ASN A 328 24.37 -12.63 7.35
N THR A 329 23.22 -12.52 6.68
CA THR A 329 22.04 -13.34 6.96
C THR A 329 22.12 -14.68 6.22
N SER A 330 21.80 -15.77 6.91
CA SER A 330 21.80 -17.09 6.26
C SER A 330 20.77 -17.17 5.12
N ALA A 331 21.11 -17.87 4.04
CA ALA A 331 20.22 -18.04 2.89
C ALA A 331 18.84 -18.62 3.28
N ALA A 332 18.79 -19.55 4.24
CA ALA A 332 17.53 -20.14 4.72
C ALA A 332 16.58 -19.07 5.31
N VAL A 333 17.11 -18.10 6.06
CA VAL A 333 16.32 -16.99 6.60
C VAL A 333 15.80 -16.10 5.47
N LEU A 334 16.63 -15.82 4.47
CA LEU A 334 16.21 -15.01 3.31
C LEU A 334 15.09 -15.70 2.51
N PHE A 335 15.21 -17.00 2.23
CA PHE A 335 14.15 -17.75 1.57
C PHE A 335 12.86 -17.79 2.39
N ASN A 336 12.98 -18.02 3.70
CA ASN A 336 11.82 -18.02 4.58
C ASN A 336 11.14 -16.65 4.62
N TYR A 337 11.93 -15.57 4.68
CA TYR A 337 11.44 -14.19 4.58
C TYR A 337 10.73 -13.92 3.24
N LEU A 338 11.29 -14.35 2.11
CA LEU A 338 10.68 -14.16 0.79
C LEU A 338 9.32 -14.85 0.65
N GLY A 339 9.20 -16.09 1.13
CA GLY A 339 7.91 -16.78 1.14
C GLY A 339 6.92 -16.15 2.12
N TYR A 340 7.37 -15.71 3.30
CA TYR A 340 6.52 -14.97 4.24
C TYR A 340 6.00 -13.67 3.63
N ARG A 341 6.87 -12.88 2.98
CA ARG A 341 6.48 -11.68 2.24
C ARG A 341 5.47 -11.98 1.14
N THR A 342 5.66 -13.08 0.41
CA THR A 342 4.70 -13.54 -0.60
C THR A 342 3.33 -13.83 0.01
N LEU A 343 3.25 -14.53 1.14
CA LEU A 343 1.99 -14.77 1.85
C LEU A 343 1.34 -13.47 2.34
N THR A 344 2.11 -12.56 2.94
CA THR A 344 1.56 -11.26 3.38
C THR A 344 1.03 -10.43 2.20
N HIS A 345 1.68 -10.49 1.05
CA HIS A 345 1.25 -9.80 -0.16
C HIS A 345 -0.05 -10.40 -0.73
N LEU A 346 -0.14 -11.73 -0.74
CA LEU A 346 -1.28 -12.49 -1.25
C LEU A 346 -2.43 -12.66 -0.25
N ALA A 347 -2.31 -12.11 0.97
CA ALA A 347 -3.27 -12.29 2.07
C ALA A 347 -4.77 -12.19 1.68
N PRO A 348 -5.22 -11.30 0.77
CA PRO A 348 -6.64 -11.22 0.35
C PRO A 348 -7.13 -12.41 -0.45
N LEU A 349 -6.21 -13.13 -1.08
CA LEU A 349 -6.49 -14.26 -1.95
C LEU A 349 -6.31 -15.59 -1.21
N LEU A 350 -5.80 -15.55 0.02
CA LEU A 350 -5.55 -16.71 0.84
C LEU A 350 -6.85 -17.23 1.49
N PRO A 351 -6.85 -18.50 1.94
CA PRO A 351 -7.94 -19.05 2.73
C PRO A 351 -8.22 -18.21 4.01
N PRO A 352 -9.45 -18.25 4.56
CA PRO A 352 -9.85 -17.41 5.70
C PRO A 352 -8.97 -17.54 6.95
N GLU A 353 -8.34 -18.68 7.15
CA GLU A 353 -7.40 -18.94 8.24
C GLU A 353 -6.21 -17.97 8.21
N ALA A 354 -5.88 -17.41 7.04
CA ALA A 354 -4.79 -16.46 6.84
C ALA A 354 -5.20 -14.98 6.92
N HIS A 355 -6.46 -14.67 7.23
CA HIS A 355 -6.95 -13.28 7.27
C HIS A 355 -6.22 -12.39 8.28
N PHE A 356 -5.58 -12.94 9.31
CA PHE A 356 -4.76 -12.14 10.23
C PHE A 356 -3.55 -11.47 9.57
N LEU A 357 -3.16 -11.92 8.36
CA LEU A 357 -2.09 -11.30 7.57
C LEU A 357 -2.55 -10.05 6.82
N LEU A 358 -3.85 -9.81 6.66
CA LEU A 358 -4.39 -8.67 5.91
C LEU A 358 -3.90 -7.32 6.45
N GLN A 359 -3.74 -7.21 7.77
CA GLN A 359 -3.24 -6.00 8.42
C GLN A 359 -1.76 -5.72 8.12
N LEU A 360 -1.00 -6.72 7.65
CA LEU A 360 0.43 -6.61 7.36
C LEU A 360 0.72 -6.40 5.87
N ALA A 361 -0.31 -6.46 5.03
CA ALA A 361 -0.14 -6.33 3.60
C ALA A 361 0.30 -4.89 3.23
N PRO A 362 1.28 -4.71 2.34
CA PRO A 362 1.87 -3.39 2.05
C PRO A 362 0.90 -2.39 1.40
N TRP A 363 -0.23 -2.86 0.89
CA TRP A 363 -1.30 -2.02 0.32
C TRP A 363 -2.40 -1.68 1.36
N ALA A 364 -2.34 -2.23 2.57
CA ALA A 364 -3.31 -2.02 3.64
C ALA A 364 -3.45 -0.55 4.10
N ASP A 365 -2.38 0.25 3.96
CA ASP A 365 -2.32 1.67 4.35
C ASP A 365 -3.24 2.57 3.52
N SER A 366 -3.84 2.08 2.44
CA SER A 366 -4.76 2.84 1.59
C SER A 366 -6.20 2.97 2.13
N GLY A 367 -6.47 2.53 3.37
CA GLY A 367 -7.79 2.65 4.00
C GLY A 367 -8.85 1.67 3.48
N ALA A 368 -8.45 0.69 2.66
CA ALA A 368 -9.33 -0.32 2.05
C ALA A 368 -9.61 -1.54 2.95
N VAL A 369 -8.78 -1.80 3.96
CA VAL A 369 -8.84 -3.04 4.76
C VAL A 369 -10.13 -3.15 5.59
N THR A 370 -10.71 -2.04 6.03
CA THR A 370 -11.99 -2.05 6.75
C THR A 370 -13.20 -2.38 5.88
N ALA A 371 -13.09 -2.28 4.55
CA ALA A 371 -14.18 -2.65 3.63
C ALA A 371 -14.24 -4.18 3.40
N VAL A 372 -13.08 -4.83 3.29
CA VAL A 372 -12.99 -6.28 3.00
C VAL A 372 -13.39 -7.13 4.22
N SER A 373 -13.01 -6.72 5.43
CA SER A 373 -13.45 -7.40 6.68
C SER A 373 -14.95 -7.26 6.94
N ARG A 374 -15.62 -6.24 6.38
CA ARG A 374 -17.08 -6.07 6.52
C ARG A 374 -17.88 -6.79 5.44
N LEU A 375 -17.33 -6.94 4.24
CA LEU A 375 -17.94 -7.73 3.17
C LEU A 375 -17.94 -9.24 3.48
N SER A 376 -16.92 -9.73 4.20
CA SER A 376 -16.86 -11.12 4.67
C SER A 376 -17.72 -11.41 5.91
N ALA A 377 -18.11 -10.38 6.66
CA ALA A 377 -18.94 -10.49 7.88
C ALA A 377 -20.43 -10.18 7.66
N ALA A 378 -20.84 -9.86 6.43
CA ALA A 378 -22.25 -9.65 6.12
C ALA A 378 -23.03 -10.98 6.27
N PRO A 379 -24.06 -11.06 7.12
CA PRO A 379 -24.83 -12.28 7.29
C PRO A 379 -25.53 -12.65 5.97
N ARG A 380 -25.45 -13.93 5.62
CA ARG A 380 -26.26 -14.57 4.57
C ARG A 380 -27.72 -14.65 5.03
N SER A 381 -28.42 -13.53 5.03
CA SER A 381 -29.88 -13.43 5.15
C SER A 381 -30.25 -11.99 4.75
N SER A 382 -31.19 -11.68 3.87
CA SER A 382 -32.36 -12.40 3.36
C SER A 382 -32.78 -11.74 2.02
N GLU A 383 -33.24 -12.56 1.07
CA GLU A 383 -34.18 -12.13 0.03
C GLU A 383 -35.47 -11.66 0.72
N PRO A 384 -35.80 -10.35 0.68
CA PRO A 384 -36.99 -9.97 -0.09
C PRO A 384 -36.87 -8.61 -0.81
N ALA A 385 -35.75 -7.88 -0.70
CA ALA A 385 -35.63 -6.52 -1.22
C ALA A 385 -35.51 -6.41 -2.77
N ARG A 386 -35.43 -7.55 -3.48
CA ARG A 386 -35.30 -7.59 -4.94
C ARG A 386 -36.63 -7.38 -5.68
N ALA A 387 -37.77 -7.55 -5.01
CA ALA A 387 -39.09 -7.40 -5.62
C ALA A 387 -39.57 -5.93 -5.71
N ASP A 388 -39.14 -5.05 -4.79
CA ASP A 388 -39.59 -3.66 -4.75
C ASP A 388 -38.84 -2.72 -5.71
N LEU A 389 -37.64 -3.10 -6.16
CA LEU A 389 -36.87 -2.30 -7.11
C LEU A 389 -37.30 -2.51 -8.57
N LEU A 390 -37.89 -3.67 -8.91
CA LEU A 390 -38.42 -3.95 -10.25
C LEU A 390 -39.81 -3.33 -10.49
N ARG A 391 -40.59 -3.05 -9.44
CA ARG A 391 -41.88 -2.34 -9.58
C ARG A 391 -41.76 -0.84 -9.83
N ARG A 392 -40.61 -0.22 -9.53
CA ARG A 392 -40.40 1.22 -9.74
C ARG A 392 -39.83 1.58 -11.11
N SER A 393 -39.37 0.61 -11.90
CA SER A 393 -38.88 0.83 -13.26
C SER A 393 -39.95 0.70 -14.35
N GLU A 394 -41.18 0.32 -14.02
CA GLU A 394 -42.32 0.28 -14.97
C GLU A 394 -43.20 1.55 -14.91
N ALA A 395 -42.80 2.57 -14.14
CA ALA A 395 -43.54 3.81 -13.97
C ALA A 395 -42.81 5.07 -14.52
N TRP A 396 -41.87 4.88 -15.46
CA TRP A 396 -41.23 5.97 -16.22
C TRP A 396 -41.18 5.64 -17.71
#